data_AF-A0A2G8JBF0-F1
#
_entry.id   AF-A0A2G8JBF0-F1
#
_cell.length_a   1.000
_cell.length_b   1.000
_cell.length_c   1.000
_cell.angle_alpha   90.00
_cell.angle_beta   90.00
_cell.angle_gamma   90.00
#
_symmetry.space_group_name_H-M   'P 1'
#
loop_
_entity.id
_entity.type
_entity.pdbx_description
1 polymer ?
#
loop_
_entity_poly.entity_id
_entity_poly.type
_entity_poly.pdbx_seq_one_letter_code
_entity_poly.pdbx_strand_id
1 'polypeptide(L)'
;GTLFEPTVSLVTQVNMDHIEHLHSMLSYWKQPISASIFIPGEGSPKEGQKEDWKRLYIQKKLSRMKFPPGSNIFAVYAQSLQQEYHQNFLRNLAFSSSLDDYVLLLDAGFLPSPGFLKAFQETVFHYEDTGKDLSKVAFVVPVFQMVKELPLPNSKDELRALVTGEDPGAISFNILLFFDIDGGLKREIFNSTNPLSCLKVRCCPWFVC
;
A
#
# COMPACT_ATOMS: atom_id res chain seq x y z
N GLY A 1 -3.08 27.89 -16.75
CA GLY A 1 -3.65 26.54 -16.84
C GLY A 1 -3.63 25.96 -15.45
N THR A 2 -4.72 25.36 -15.01
CA THR A 2 -4.75 24.59 -13.76
C THR A 2 -3.69 23.50 -13.84
N LEU A 3 -2.72 23.55 -12.93
CA LEU A 3 -1.70 22.50 -12.80
C LEU A 3 -2.43 21.19 -12.50
N PHE A 4 -2.15 20.15 -13.27
CA PHE A 4 -2.65 18.81 -12.99
C PHE A 4 -2.00 18.33 -11.69
N GLU A 5 -2.78 18.17 -10.63
CA GLU A 5 -2.33 17.52 -9.41
C GLU A 5 -2.70 16.04 -9.52
N PRO A 6 -1.72 15.13 -9.74
CA PRO A 6 -2.04 13.73 -9.93
C PRO A 6 -2.65 13.14 -8.66
N THR A 7 -3.74 12.41 -8.84
CA THR A 7 -4.43 11.69 -7.77
C THR A 7 -3.67 10.43 -7.42
N VAL A 8 -3.67 10.06 -6.12
CA VAL A 8 -2.93 8.89 -5.63
C VAL A 8 -3.77 8.14 -4.63
N SER A 9 -4.00 6.85 -4.87
CA SER A 9 -4.54 5.92 -3.85
C SER A 9 -3.48 5.00 -3.29
N LEU A 10 -3.70 4.57 -2.05
CA LEU A 10 -2.90 3.52 -1.43
C LEU A 10 -3.57 2.18 -1.66
N VAL A 11 -2.83 1.20 -2.16
CA VAL A 11 -3.29 -0.17 -2.33
C VAL A 11 -2.58 -1.06 -1.32
N THR A 12 -3.35 -1.77 -0.51
CA THR A 12 -2.80 -2.69 0.48
C THR A 12 -3.63 -3.95 0.62
N GLN A 13 -3.11 -4.89 1.38
CA GLN A 13 -3.78 -6.13 1.70
C GLN A 13 -3.36 -6.58 3.09
N VAL A 14 -4.32 -7.02 3.91
CA VAL A 14 -4.12 -7.46 5.31
C VAL A 14 -4.83 -8.79 5.53
N ASN A 15 -4.46 -9.50 6.60
CA ASN A 15 -5.27 -10.59 7.13
C ASN A 15 -6.08 -10.09 8.35
N MET A 16 -7.01 -10.92 8.83
CA MET A 16 -7.84 -10.62 9.99
C MET A 16 -7.04 -10.30 11.26
N ASP A 17 -5.91 -10.97 11.47
CA ASP A 17 -5.06 -10.81 12.66
C ASP A 17 -4.29 -9.48 12.66
N HIS A 18 -3.96 -8.97 11.48
CA HIS A 18 -3.20 -7.74 11.27
C HIS A 18 -4.08 -6.58 10.81
N ILE A 19 -5.40 -6.62 11.02
CA ILE A 19 -6.32 -5.55 10.62
C ILE A 19 -5.98 -4.20 11.27
N GLU A 20 -5.32 -4.19 12.43
CA GLU A 20 -4.86 -2.96 13.08
C GLU A 20 -3.81 -2.21 12.25
N HIS A 21 -3.05 -2.88 11.38
CA HIS A 21 -2.13 -2.19 10.47
C HIS A 21 -2.90 -1.26 9.52
N LEU A 22 -4.11 -1.62 9.09
CA LEU A 22 -4.95 -0.75 8.28
C LEU A 22 -5.38 0.49 9.07
N HIS A 23 -5.67 0.35 10.37
CA HIS A 23 -5.99 1.49 11.23
C HIS A 23 -4.79 2.43 11.41
N SER A 24 -3.59 1.87 11.60
CA SER A 24 -2.34 2.65 11.63
C SER A 24 -2.11 3.40 10.31
N MET A 25 -2.28 2.74 9.16
CA MET A 25 -2.15 3.38 7.84
C MET A 25 -3.08 4.59 7.68
N LEU A 26 -4.34 4.50 8.13
CA LEU A 26 -5.29 5.62 8.08
C LEU A 26 -4.86 6.84 8.92
N SER A 27 -3.94 6.66 9.87
CA SER A 27 -3.36 7.76 10.62
C SER A 27 -2.36 8.57 9.78
N TYR A 28 -1.64 7.92 8.86
CA TYR A 28 -0.59 8.49 8.02
C TYR A 28 -1.03 8.82 6.59
N TRP A 29 -2.02 8.09 6.07
CA TRP A 29 -2.54 8.27 4.72
C TRP A 29 -3.94 8.88 4.72
N LYS A 30 -4.13 9.98 4.00
CA LYS A 30 -5.39 10.74 3.96
C LYS A 30 -6.09 10.70 2.61
N GLN A 31 -5.47 10.11 1.59
CA GLN A 31 -6.07 9.92 0.26
C GLN A 31 -6.83 8.58 0.22
N PRO A 32 -7.59 8.27 -0.86
CA PRO A 32 -8.31 7.02 -0.97
C PRO A 32 -7.42 5.79 -0.72
N ILE A 33 -7.98 4.77 -0.09
CA ILE A 33 -7.33 3.47 0.11
C ILE A 33 -8.16 2.40 -0.57
N SER A 34 -7.50 1.51 -1.32
CA SER A 34 -8.06 0.21 -1.66
C SER A 34 -7.39 -0.88 -0.85
N ALA A 35 -8.17 -1.63 -0.07
CA ALA A 35 -7.66 -2.67 0.82
C ALA A 35 -8.46 -3.97 0.70
N SER A 36 -7.74 -5.09 0.60
CA SER A 36 -8.31 -6.43 0.71
C SER A 36 -7.98 -7.04 2.08
N ILE A 37 -8.98 -7.62 2.74
CA ILE A 37 -8.86 -8.22 4.08
C ILE A 37 -9.16 -9.71 3.97
N PHE A 38 -8.14 -10.54 4.15
CA PHE A 38 -8.30 -11.98 4.15
C PHE A 38 -8.86 -12.48 5.48
N ILE A 39 -9.90 -13.29 5.39
CA ILE A 39 -10.61 -13.87 6.52
C ILE A 39 -10.51 -15.38 6.35
N PRO A 40 -9.75 -16.08 7.22
CA PRO A 40 -9.60 -17.52 7.13
C PRO A 40 -10.95 -18.22 7.15
N GLY A 41 -11.09 -19.30 6.37
CA GLY A 41 -12.24 -20.18 6.44
C GLY A 41 -12.34 -20.86 7.81
N GLU A 42 -13.47 -21.50 8.09
CA GLU A 42 -13.55 -22.47 9.18
C GLU A 42 -13.55 -23.89 8.61
N GLY A 43 -13.32 -24.88 9.48
CA GLY A 43 -13.57 -26.28 9.13
C GLY A 43 -15.02 -26.46 8.74
N SER A 44 -15.36 -27.64 8.22
CA SER A 44 -16.75 -28.00 7.90
C SER A 44 -17.68 -27.43 8.96
N PRO A 45 -18.56 -26.47 8.60
CA PRO A 45 -19.38 -25.78 9.58
C PRO A 45 -20.15 -26.84 10.35
N LYS A 46 -19.93 -26.91 11.67
CA LYS A 46 -20.82 -27.71 12.51
C LYS A 46 -22.20 -27.12 12.31
N GLU A 47 -23.15 -27.97 11.92
CA GLU A 47 -24.53 -27.61 11.63
C GLU A 47 -25.05 -26.64 12.72
N GLY A 48 -25.24 -25.36 12.35
CA GLY A 48 -25.72 -24.31 13.26
C GLY A 48 -24.69 -23.30 13.81
N GLN A 49 -23.37 -23.47 13.62
CA GLN A 49 -22.38 -22.41 13.93
C GLN A 49 -22.09 -21.60 12.67
N LYS A 50 -22.85 -20.52 12.49
CA LYS A 50 -22.63 -19.57 11.40
C LYS A 50 -21.33 -18.80 11.60
N GLU A 51 -20.67 -18.49 10.49
CA GLU A 51 -19.51 -17.60 10.27
C GLU A 51 -19.67 -16.16 10.84
N ASP A 52 -20.67 -15.92 11.68
CA ASP A 52 -21.15 -14.61 12.10
C ASP A 52 -20.14 -13.88 12.98
N TRP A 53 -19.31 -14.58 13.76
CA TRP A 53 -18.37 -13.91 14.66
C TRP A 53 -17.22 -13.23 13.90
N LYS A 54 -16.67 -13.85 12.84
CA LYS A 54 -15.62 -13.25 11.99
C LYS A 54 -16.18 -12.05 11.24
N ARG A 55 -17.39 -12.18 10.67
CA ARG A 55 -18.12 -11.08 10.04
C ARG A 55 -18.33 -9.92 11.01
N LEU A 56 -18.84 -10.20 12.21
CA LEU A 56 -19.08 -9.20 13.24
C LEU A 56 -17.78 -8.56 13.73
N TYR A 57 -16.72 -9.34 13.90
CA TYR A 57 -15.39 -8.87 14.27
C TYR A 57 -14.87 -7.86 13.24
N ILE A 58 -14.84 -8.24 11.96
CA ILE A 58 -14.40 -7.36 10.87
C ILE A 58 -15.30 -6.12 10.77
N GLN A 59 -16.62 -6.28 10.78
CA GLN A 59 -17.56 -5.17 10.72
C GLN A 59 -17.35 -4.18 11.87
N LYS A 60 -17.13 -4.67 13.10
CA LYS A 60 -16.85 -3.84 14.28
C LYS A 60 -15.50 -3.13 14.21
N LYS A 61 -14.49 -3.76 13.62
CA LYS A 61 -13.18 -3.13 13.41
C LYS A 61 -13.27 -2.05 12.34
N LEU A 62 -13.88 -2.35 11.20
CA LEU A 62 -14.06 -1.40 10.10
C LEU A 62 -14.95 -0.21 10.47
N SER A 63 -16.01 -0.41 11.26
CA SER A 63 -16.88 0.69 11.68
C SER A 63 -16.20 1.71 12.61
N ARG A 64 -15.08 1.34 13.22
CA ARG A 64 -14.25 2.23 14.06
C ARG A 64 -13.22 3.00 13.24
N MET A 65 -12.98 2.60 12.00
CA MET A 65 -12.02 3.21 11.11
C MET A 65 -12.69 4.32 10.28
N LYS A 66 -12.00 5.45 10.12
CA LYS A 66 -12.46 6.56 9.29
C LYS A 66 -11.74 6.51 7.95
N PHE A 67 -12.37 5.89 6.96
CA PHE A 67 -11.82 5.81 5.62
C PHE A 67 -12.00 7.14 4.87
N PRO A 68 -10.97 7.60 4.12
CA PRO A 68 -11.11 8.71 3.20
C PRO A 68 -12.19 8.42 2.13
N PRO A 69 -12.91 9.45 1.64
CA PRO A 69 -13.85 9.29 0.52
C PRO A 69 -13.19 8.60 -0.67
N GLY A 70 -13.93 7.73 -1.37
CA GLY A 70 -13.41 6.97 -2.51
C GLY A 70 -12.62 5.71 -2.15
N SER A 71 -12.49 5.38 -0.86
CA SER A 71 -11.83 4.14 -0.43
C SER A 71 -12.66 2.89 -0.71
N ASN A 72 -12.01 1.80 -1.12
CA ASN A 72 -12.62 0.51 -1.45
C ASN A 72 -12.10 -0.59 -0.51
N ILE A 73 -12.99 -1.24 0.25
CA ILE A 73 -12.59 -2.26 1.23
C ILE A 73 -13.27 -3.60 0.91
N PHE A 74 -12.46 -4.64 0.69
CA PHE A 74 -12.92 -5.98 0.34
C PHE A 74 -12.68 -6.95 1.49
N ALA A 75 -13.74 -7.59 1.99
CA ALA A 75 -13.63 -8.70 2.91
C ALA A 75 -13.64 -10.02 2.12
N VAL A 76 -12.51 -10.73 2.10
CA VAL A 76 -12.31 -11.97 1.31
C VAL A 76 -12.32 -13.17 2.24
N TYR A 77 -13.40 -13.95 2.18
CA TYR A 77 -13.59 -15.14 3.00
C TYR A 77 -12.99 -16.36 2.29
N ALA A 78 -12.10 -17.08 2.96
CA ALA A 78 -11.60 -18.34 2.46
C ALA A 78 -12.71 -19.39 2.44
N GLN A 79 -12.79 -20.17 1.35
CA GLN A 79 -13.83 -21.18 1.16
C GLN A 79 -13.56 -22.47 1.94
N SER A 80 -12.31 -22.71 2.33
CA SER A 80 -11.88 -23.88 3.09
C SER A 80 -10.77 -23.54 4.08
N LEU A 81 -10.54 -24.41 5.07
CA LEU A 81 -9.41 -24.29 6.01
C LEU A 81 -8.04 -24.36 5.35
N GLN A 82 -7.95 -25.04 4.20
CA GLN A 82 -6.70 -25.22 3.48
C GLN A 82 -6.40 -24.07 2.53
N GLN A 83 -7.36 -23.15 2.31
CA GLN A 83 -7.12 -21.99 1.48
C GLN A 83 -6.20 -21.01 2.21
N GLU A 84 -5.00 -20.83 1.66
CA GLU A 84 -3.97 -19.99 2.25
C GLU A 84 -4.12 -18.50 1.88
N TYR A 85 -3.43 -17.67 2.65
CA TYR A 85 -3.34 -16.24 2.44
C TYR A 85 -2.43 -15.92 1.25
N HIS A 86 -3.04 -15.66 0.08
CA HIS A 86 -2.31 -15.34 -1.15
C HIS A 86 -2.19 -13.82 -1.33
N GLN A 87 -1.06 -13.26 -0.87
CA GLN A 87 -0.80 -11.81 -0.92
C GLN A 87 -0.99 -11.20 -2.32
N ASN A 88 -0.51 -11.87 -3.35
CA ASN A 88 -0.64 -11.42 -4.74
C ASN A 88 -2.09 -11.31 -5.21
N PHE A 89 -2.93 -12.29 -4.87
CA PHE A 89 -4.34 -12.28 -5.24
C PHE A 89 -5.08 -11.11 -4.58
N LEU A 90 -4.87 -10.92 -3.28
CA LEU A 90 -5.52 -9.86 -2.50
C LEU A 90 -5.08 -8.47 -2.94
N ARG A 91 -3.78 -8.32 -3.23
CA ARG A 91 -3.20 -7.10 -3.80
C ARG A 91 -3.82 -6.78 -5.16
N ASN A 92 -3.91 -7.76 -6.05
CA ASN A 92 -4.51 -7.59 -7.37
C ASN A 92 -6.00 -7.23 -7.27
N LEU A 93 -6.73 -7.85 -6.33
CA LEU A 93 -8.13 -7.49 -6.06
C LEU A 93 -8.27 -6.02 -5.63
N ALA A 94 -7.47 -5.57 -4.66
CA ALA A 94 -7.49 -4.19 -4.21
C ALA A 94 -7.08 -3.23 -5.35
N PHE A 95 -5.98 -3.53 -6.02
CA PHE A 95 -5.47 -2.75 -7.16
C PHE A 95 -6.51 -2.60 -8.29
N SER A 96 -7.29 -3.64 -8.58
CA SER A 96 -8.32 -3.62 -9.63
C SER A 96 -9.38 -2.53 -9.46
N SER A 97 -9.62 -2.11 -8.22
CA SER A 97 -10.63 -1.11 -7.85
C SER A 97 -10.09 0.32 -7.75
N SER A 98 -8.79 0.52 -7.91
CA SER A 98 -8.17 1.85 -7.81
C SER A 98 -8.37 2.62 -9.11
N LEU A 99 -8.85 3.87 -9.00
CA LEU A 99 -9.21 4.71 -10.15
C LEU A 99 -8.33 5.96 -10.28
N ASP A 100 -7.47 6.23 -9.31
CA ASP A 100 -6.54 7.35 -9.28
C ASP A 100 -5.46 7.25 -10.36
N ASP A 101 -4.78 8.34 -10.66
CA ASP A 101 -3.73 8.38 -11.69
C ASP A 101 -2.53 7.50 -11.31
N TYR A 102 -2.23 7.46 -10.01
CA TYR A 102 -1.15 6.65 -9.45
C TYR A 102 -1.63 5.80 -8.27
N VAL A 103 -0.97 4.66 -8.09
CA VAL A 103 -1.11 3.84 -6.89
C VAL A 103 0.20 3.82 -6.11
N LEU A 104 0.12 4.14 -4.82
CA LEU A 104 1.10 3.71 -3.82
C LEU A 104 0.74 2.29 -3.40
N LEU A 105 1.43 1.29 -3.96
CA LEU A 105 1.31 -0.06 -3.44
C LEU A 105 2.03 -0.10 -2.09
N LEU A 106 1.42 -0.67 -1.05
CA LEU A 106 2.00 -0.75 0.31
C LEU A 106 1.59 -2.03 1.03
N ASP A 107 2.58 -2.82 1.47
CA ASP A 107 2.32 -4.02 2.26
C ASP A 107 1.85 -3.66 3.68
N ALA A 108 1.09 -4.57 4.31
CA ALA A 108 0.62 -4.40 5.67
C ALA A 108 1.78 -4.18 6.66
N GLY A 109 1.66 -3.16 7.50
CA GLY A 109 2.66 -2.84 8.52
C GLY A 109 3.69 -1.79 8.10
N PHE A 110 3.76 -1.45 6.80
CA PHE A 110 4.49 -0.28 6.35
C PHE A 110 3.63 0.98 6.50
N LEU A 111 4.29 2.10 6.77
CA LEU A 111 3.67 3.42 6.86
C LEU A 111 4.34 4.36 5.86
N PRO A 112 3.57 5.23 5.18
CA PRO A 112 4.16 6.30 4.38
C PRO A 112 4.70 7.40 5.29
N SER A 113 5.84 8.02 4.96
CA SER A 113 6.35 9.12 5.76
C SER A 113 5.41 10.32 5.74
N PRO A 114 5.47 11.17 6.77
CA PRO A 114 4.88 12.49 6.71
C PRO A 114 5.34 13.24 5.44
N GLY A 115 4.39 13.88 4.75
CA GLY A 115 4.67 14.64 3.53
C GLY A 115 4.91 13.81 2.26
N PHE A 116 4.82 12.48 2.32
CA PHE A 116 5.06 11.58 1.18
C PHE A 116 4.30 12.01 -0.08
N LEU A 117 2.99 12.19 0.02
CA LEU A 117 2.12 12.49 -1.13
C LEU A 117 2.58 13.74 -1.87
N LYS A 118 2.85 14.82 -1.12
CA LYS A 118 3.28 16.09 -1.69
C LYS A 118 4.60 15.93 -2.44
N ALA A 119 5.58 15.26 -1.82
CA ALA A 119 6.88 15.00 -2.45
C ALA A 119 6.76 14.14 -3.72
N PHE A 120 5.84 13.16 -3.71
CA PHE A 120 5.56 12.33 -4.88
C PHE A 120 4.96 13.17 -6.02
N GLN A 121 3.94 13.98 -5.74
CA GLN A 121 3.30 14.85 -6.74
C GLN A 121 4.30 15.86 -7.33
N GLU A 122 5.16 16.47 -6.52
CA GLU A 122 6.24 17.35 -6.98
C GLU A 122 7.24 16.61 -7.90
N THR A 123 7.54 15.35 -7.58
CA THR A 123 8.42 14.51 -8.39
C THR A 123 7.79 14.19 -9.74
N VAL A 124 6.53 13.72 -9.75
CA VAL A 124 5.78 13.43 -10.98
C VAL A 124 5.72 14.67 -11.86
N PHE A 125 5.32 15.81 -11.28
CA PHE A 125 5.26 17.09 -12.00
C PHE A 125 6.60 17.46 -12.65
N HIS A 126 7.71 17.31 -11.93
CA HIS A 126 9.04 17.56 -12.49
C HIS A 126 9.37 16.64 -13.66
N TYR A 127 8.99 15.36 -13.58
CA TYR A 127 9.22 14.40 -14.67
C TYR A 127 8.34 14.66 -15.90
N GLU A 128 7.08 15.01 -15.71
CA GLU A 128 6.16 15.40 -16.78
C GLU A 128 6.66 16.63 -17.53
N ASP A 129 7.17 17.64 -16.81
CA ASP A 129 7.76 18.85 -17.40
C ASP A 129 8.99 18.55 -18.30
N THR A 130 9.67 17.42 -18.08
CA THR A 130 10.76 16.98 -18.98
C THR A 130 10.27 16.40 -20.32
N GLY A 131 8.96 16.32 -20.55
CA GLY A 131 8.37 15.78 -21.78
C GLY A 131 8.55 14.26 -21.93
N LYS A 132 8.85 13.55 -20.84
CA LYS A 132 9.01 12.09 -20.84
C LYS A 132 7.66 11.42 -20.70
N ASP A 133 7.44 10.38 -21.50
CA ASP A 133 6.32 9.46 -21.34
C ASP A 133 6.49 8.64 -20.04
N LEU A 134 5.53 8.80 -19.13
CA LEU A 134 5.50 8.13 -17.82
C LEU A 134 4.64 6.86 -17.80
N SER A 135 3.93 6.53 -18.89
CA SER A 135 2.98 5.40 -18.95
C SER A 135 3.59 4.01 -18.68
N LYS A 136 4.92 3.90 -18.65
CA LYS A 136 5.67 2.66 -18.34
C LYS A 136 6.75 2.87 -17.28
N VAL A 137 6.62 3.93 -16.49
CA VAL A 137 7.57 4.25 -15.42
C VAL A 137 7.00 3.77 -14.10
N ALA A 138 7.83 3.02 -13.37
CA ALA A 138 7.60 2.79 -11.96
C ALA A 138 8.52 3.67 -11.13
N PHE A 139 7.95 4.38 -10.15
CA PHE A 139 8.73 5.07 -9.13
C PHE A 139 9.01 4.11 -7.98
N VAL A 140 10.27 4.07 -7.55
CA VAL A 140 10.70 3.27 -6.39
C VAL A 140 10.88 4.20 -5.20
N VAL A 141 10.21 3.84 -4.11
CA VAL A 141 10.33 4.54 -2.83
C VAL A 141 11.23 3.73 -1.90
N PRO A 142 12.26 4.35 -1.28
CA PRO A 142 13.08 3.68 -0.29
C PRO A 142 12.26 3.41 0.98
N VAL A 143 12.54 2.28 1.62
CA VAL A 143 11.84 1.84 2.82
C VAL A 143 12.84 1.67 3.95
N PHE A 144 12.43 2.01 5.17
CA PHE A 144 13.29 1.93 6.34
C PHE A 144 12.60 1.14 7.43
N GLN A 145 13.34 0.21 8.03
CA GLN A 145 12.91 -0.52 9.22
C GLN A 145 13.55 0.11 10.44
N MET A 146 12.72 0.47 11.42
CA MET A 146 13.18 0.90 12.74
C MET A 146 13.72 -0.31 13.49
N VAL A 147 14.96 -0.22 13.98
CA VAL A 147 15.65 -1.31 14.71
C VAL A 147 15.49 -1.14 16.23
N LYS A 148 15.09 0.05 16.67
CA LYS A 148 14.89 0.41 18.07
C LYS A 148 13.47 0.93 18.26
N GLU A 149 12.95 0.82 19.48
CA GLU A 149 11.68 1.45 19.90
C GLU A 149 11.87 2.97 20.04
N LEU A 150 12.22 3.62 18.93
CA LEU A 150 12.35 5.06 18.80
C LEU A 150 11.10 5.61 18.12
N PRO A 151 10.72 6.87 18.40
CA PRO A 151 9.70 7.55 17.62
C PRO A 151 10.00 7.50 16.13
N LEU A 152 8.96 7.37 15.31
CA LEU A 152 9.11 7.45 13.86
C LEU A 152 9.63 8.84 13.46
N PRO A 153 10.58 8.92 12.52
CA PRO A 153 11.11 10.18 12.06
C PRO A 153 10.03 10.98 11.34
N ASN A 154 9.93 12.27 11.63
CA ASN A 154 8.99 13.18 10.97
C ASN A 154 9.64 13.99 9.84
N SER A 155 10.97 13.88 9.71
CA SER A 155 11.75 14.60 8.71
C SER A 155 12.86 13.73 8.12
N LYS A 156 13.33 14.12 6.93
CA LYS A 156 14.46 13.47 6.26
C LYS A 156 15.75 13.55 7.08
N ASP A 157 15.97 14.67 7.76
CA ASP A 157 17.16 14.87 8.58
C ASP A 157 17.15 13.97 9.83
N GLU A 158 15.98 13.78 10.45
CA GLU A 158 15.80 12.81 11.54
C GLU A 158 16.08 11.38 11.08
N LEU A 159 15.50 10.93 9.96
CA LEU A 159 15.84 9.60 9.45
C LEU A 159 17.33 9.49 9.15
N ARG A 160 17.93 10.49 8.50
CA ARG A 160 19.34 10.45 8.15
C ARG A 160 20.19 10.23 9.40
N ALA A 161 19.91 10.94 10.49
CA ALA A 161 20.60 10.74 11.76
C ALA A 161 20.45 9.29 12.29
N LEU A 162 19.27 8.68 12.13
CA LEU A 162 19.01 7.30 12.54
C LEU A 162 19.73 6.25 11.68
N VAL A 163 20.00 6.55 10.40
CA VAL A 163 20.64 5.61 9.47
C VAL A 163 22.17 5.75 9.48
N THR A 164 22.70 6.98 9.66
CA THR A 164 24.14 7.25 9.53
C THR A 164 24.91 7.26 10.85
N GLY A 165 24.23 7.05 11.99
CA GLY A 165 24.90 6.99 13.30
C GLY A 165 25.79 5.74 13.45
N GLU A 166 26.74 5.80 14.40
CA GLU A 166 27.61 4.64 14.73
C GLU A 166 26.81 3.43 15.25
N ASP A 167 25.63 3.67 15.80
CA ASP A 167 24.68 2.66 16.27
C ASP A 167 23.28 2.93 15.65
N PRO A 168 23.05 2.49 14.40
CA PRO A 168 21.89 2.86 13.61
C PRO A 168 20.56 2.50 14.29
N GLY A 169 19.66 3.47 14.37
CA GLY A 169 18.28 3.28 14.81
C GLY A 169 17.36 2.79 13.69
N ALA A 170 17.78 2.88 12.43
CA ALA A 170 17.04 2.44 11.27
C ALA A 170 17.95 1.83 10.19
N ILE A 171 17.43 0.86 9.45
CA ILE A 171 18.11 0.21 8.33
C ILE A 171 17.27 0.30 7.07
N SER A 172 17.91 0.57 5.93
CA SER A 172 17.23 0.67 4.64
C SER A 172 17.02 -0.70 4.00
N PHE A 173 15.83 -0.95 3.48
CA PHE A 173 15.56 -2.05 2.54
C PHE A 173 14.94 -1.48 1.27
N ASN A 174 15.24 -2.12 0.13
CA ASN A 174 14.61 -1.75 -1.12
C ASN A 174 13.28 -2.49 -1.28
N ILE A 175 12.27 -1.74 -1.74
CA ILE A 175 11.16 -2.08 -2.64
C ILE A 175 9.88 -1.44 -2.09
N LEU A 176 9.26 -0.58 -2.89
CA LEU A 176 7.80 -0.46 -3.08
C LEU A 176 7.50 0.42 -4.30
N LEU A 177 6.48 0.01 -5.07
CA LEU A 177 6.26 0.35 -6.48
C LEU A 177 5.12 1.36 -6.65
N PHE A 178 5.38 2.39 -7.46
CA PHE A 178 4.35 3.25 -8.05
C PHE A 178 4.10 2.83 -9.49
N PHE A 179 2.85 2.90 -9.92
CA PHE A 179 2.47 2.68 -11.31
C PHE A 179 1.63 3.85 -11.79
N ASP A 180 1.90 4.30 -13.02
CA ASP A 180 0.93 5.04 -13.83
C ASP A 180 -0.17 4.04 -14.27
N ILE A 181 -1.43 4.43 -14.10
CA ILE A 181 -2.62 3.58 -14.24
C ILE A 181 -3.14 3.46 -15.68
N ASP A 182 -2.50 4.04 -16.68
CA ASP A 182 -3.00 3.85 -18.05
C ASP A 182 -3.01 2.36 -18.48
N GLY A 183 -4.17 1.91 -18.97
CA GLY A 183 -4.70 0.54 -18.87
C GLY A 183 -3.92 -0.62 -19.53
N GLY A 184 -2.74 -0.39 -20.08
CA GLY A 184 -1.81 -1.44 -20.52
C GLY A 184 -1.07 -2.11 -19.36
N LEU A 185 -0.59 -1.31 -18.41
CA LEU A 185 0.25 -1.80 -17.30
C LEU A 185 -0.56 -2.57 -16.26
N LYS A 186 -1.80 -2.14 -16.00
CA LYS A 186 -2.79 -2.90 -15.20
C LYS A 186 -2.90 -4.34 -15.70
N ARG A 187 -3.13 -4.55 -17.00
CA ARG A 187 -3.31 -5.89 -17.60
C ARG A 187 -2.04 -6.77 -17.50
N GLU A 188 -0.85 -6.19 -17.67
CA GLU A 188 0.40 -6.94 -17.56
C GLU A 188 0.68 -7.40 -16.12
N ILE A 189 0.38 -6.57 -15.11
CA ILE A 189 0.51 -6.94 -13.70
C ILE A 189 -0.50 -8.05 -13.34
N PHE A 190 -1.74 -7.97 -13.83
CA PHE A 190 -2.73 -9.04 -13.63
C PHE A 190 -2.30 -10.38 -14.23
N ASN A 191 -1.55 -10.37 -15.34
CA ASN A 191 -1.15 -11.57 -16.08
C ASN A 191 0.25 -12.09 -15.72
N SER A 192 1.05 -11.36 -14.94
CA SER A 192 2.42 -11.73 -14.61
C SER A 192 2.56 -12.31 -13.20
N THR A 193 3.33 -13.39 -13.07
CA THR A 193 3.79 -13.92 -11.77
C THR A 193 4.91 -13.08 -11.17
N ASN A 194 5.56 -12.23 -11.98
CA ASN A 194 6.60 -11.30 -11.56
C ASN A 194 6.44 -9.95 -12.31
N PRO A 195 5.60 -9.02 -11.79
CA PRO A 195 5.25 -7.77 -12.47
C PRO A 195 6.44 -6.83 -12.71
N LEU A 196 7.60 -7.08 -12.06
CA LEU A 196 8.80 -6.26 -12.16
C LEU A 196 9.55 -6.41 -13.49
N SER A 197 9.32 -7.49 -14.25
CA SER A 197 10.07 -7.75 -15.50
C SER A 197 9.69 -6.85 -16.68
N CYS A 198 8.57 -6.13 -16.60
CA CYS A 198 8.01 -5.34 -17.72
C CYS A 198 8.23 -3.82 -17.57
N LEU A 199 8.90 -3.38 -16.50
CA LEU A 199 8.92 -1.97 -16.08
C LEU A 199 10.26 -1.28 -16.31
N LYS A 200 10.20 0.01 -16.68
CA LYS A 200 11.35 0.90 -16.59
C LYS A 200 11.38 1.52 -15.18
N VAL A 201 12.39 1.13 -14.40
CA VAL A 201 12.54 1.58 -13.01
C VAL A 201 13.18 2.97 -12.96
N ARG A 202 12.54 3.89 -12.22
CA ARG A 202 13.14 5.19 -11.85
C ARG A 202 13.22 5.28 -10.33
N CYS A 203 14.42 5.52 -9.82
CA CYS A 203 14.57 5.92 -8.43
C CYS A 203 14.07 7.37 -8.28
N CYS A 204 13.10 7.58 -7.39
CA CYS A 204 12.85 8.92 -6.89
C CYS A 204 14.09 9.40 -6.12
N PRO A 205 14.43 10.71 -6.18
CA PRO A 205 15.46 11.26 -5.32
C PRO A 205 14.99 11.24 -3.84
N TRP A 206 15.28 10.15 -3.13
CA TRP A 206 15.32 10.01 -1.66
C TRP A 206 14.05 10.39 -0.86
N PHE A 207 13.25 9.41 -0.39
CA PHE A 207 12.17 9.64 0.59
C PHE A 207 12.02 8.47 1.58
N VAL A 208 11.42 8.74 2.74
CA VAL A 208 11.36 7.85 3.92
C VAL A 208 9.98 7.22 4.05
N CYS A 209 9.87 6.12 4.79
CA CYS A 209 8.63 5.55 5.35
C CYS A 209 8.50 5.94 6.81
#